data_AF-A0A2E4NXL2-F1
#
_entry.id   AF-A0A2E4NXL2-F1
#
_cell.length_a   1.000
_cell.length_b   1.000
_cell.length_c   1.000
_cell.angle_alpha   90.00
_cell.angle_beta   90.00
_cell.angle_gamma   90.00
#
_symmetry.space_group_name_H-M   'P 1'
#
loop_
_entity.id
_entity.type
_entity.pdbx_description
1 polymer ?
#
loop_
_entity_poly.entity_id
_entity_poly.type
_entity_poly.pdbx_seq_one_letter_code
_entity_poly.pdbx_strand_id
1 'polypeptide(L)'
;MHTLMIILGGFALLAVAIIVTRTTGRTFKSVLPLYIVAWFLCAAVNMGVGILHAGYSFMAELPIFLFVFGVPALTAVIFARKL
;
A
#
# COMPACT_ATOMS: atom_id res chain seq x y z
N MET A 1 -14.51 -7.05 -8.61
CA MET A 1 -13.84 -7.08 -7.29
C MET A 1 -12.76 -5.99 -7.24
N HIS A 2 -13.14 -4.72 -7.05
CA HIS A 2 -12.23 -3.56 -7.15
C HIS A 2 -11.09 -3.61 -6.10
N THR A 3 -11.41 -4.04 -4.88
CA THR A 3 -10.49 -4.10 -3.73
C THR A 3 -9.28 -5.01 -3.96
N LEU A 4 -9.48 -6.16 -4.62
CA LEU A 4 -8.39 -7.09 -4.91
C LEU A 4 -7.38 -6.49 -5.91
N MET A 5 -7.87 -5.78 -6.92
CA MET A 5 -7.01 -5.11 -7.91
C MET A 5 -6.14 -4.03 -7.27
N ILE A 6 -6.70 -3.29 -6.30
CA ILE A 6 -5.94 -2.27 -5.58
C ILE A 6 -4.85 -2.92 -4.72
N ILE A 7 -5.18 -3.98 -3.98
CA ILE A 7 -4.19 -4.73 -3.19
C ILE A 7 -3.04 -5.21 -4.08
N LEU A 8 -3.36 -5.74 -5.28
CA LEU A 8 -2.34 -6.11 -6.27
C LEU A 8 -1.49 -4.92 -6.72
N GLY A 9 -2.08 -3.73 -6.87
CA GLY A 9 -1.35 -2.49 -7.09
C GLY A 9 -0.34 -2.17 -5.98
N GLY A 10 -0.71 -2.41 -4.72
CA GLY A 10 0.21 -2.27 -3.58
C GLY A 10 1.39 -3.22 -3.65
N PHE A 11 1.14 -4.48 -4.01
CA PHE A 11 2.22 -5.45 -4.23
C PHE A 11 3.09 -5.12 -5.44
N ALA A 12 2.51 -4.58 -6.51
CA ALA A 12 3.26 -4.11 -7.67
C ALA A 12 4.21 -2.96 -7.27
N LEU A 13 3.71 -1.98 -6.51
CA LEU A 13 4.54 -0.89 -5.97
C LEU A 13 5.66 -1.43 -5.07
N LEU A 14 5.36 -2.44 -4.23
CA LEU A 14 6.36 -3.09 -3.39
C LEU A 14 7.46 -3.77 -4.23
N ALA A 15 7.07 -4.50 -5.27
CA ALA A 15 8.01 -5.14 -6.18
C ALA A 15 8.94 -4.11 -6.84
N VAL A 16 8.39 -2.98 -7.30
CA VAL A 16 9.17 -1.86 -7.85
C VAL A 16 10.15 -1.32 -6.81
N ALA A 17 9.70 -1.07 -5.58
CA ALA A 17 10.57 -0.57 -4.51
C ALA A 17 11.74 -1.54 -4.22
N ILE A 18 11.48 -2.86 -4.20
CA ILE A 18 12.52 -3.89 -4.04
C ILE A 18 13.49 -3.86 -5.23
N ILE A 19 13.00 -3.82 -6.46
CA ILE A 19 13.86 -3.77 -7.67
C ILE A 19 14.78 -2.53 -7.62
N VAL A 20 14.22 -1.36 -7.32
CA VAL A 20 14.99 -0.11 -7.22
C VAL A 20 16.10 -0.21 -6.16
N THR A 21 15.81 -0.80 -5.00
CA THR A 21 16.85 -0.95 -3.95
C THR A 21 17.98 -1.87 -4.40
N ARG A 22 17.66 -2.95 -5.12
CA ARG A 22 18.64 -3.88 -5.68
C ARG A 22 19.52 -3.22 -6.75
N THR A 23 18.95 -2.40 -7.64
CA THR A 23 19.71 -1.74 -8.71
C THR A 23 20.52 -0.54 -8.22
N THR A 24 20.15 0.07 -7.09
CA THR A 24 20.86 1.21 -6.51
C THR A 24 21.83 0.84 -5.37
N GLY A 25 21.93 -0.46 -5.02
CA GLY A 25 22.76 -0.94 -3.92
C GLY A 25 22.28 -0.49 -2.53
N ARG A 26 21.04 0.00 -2.42
CA ARG A 26 20.44 0.44 -1.15
C ARG A 26 19.75 -0.74 -0.46
N THR A 27 19.64 -0.67 0.87
CA THR A 27 18.85 -1.65 1.62
C THR A 27 17.37 -1.32 1.51
N PHE A 28 16.50 -2.35 1.46
CA PHE A 28 15.05 -2.13 1.40
C PHE A 28 14.52 -1.37 2.64
N LYS A 29 15.16 -1.57 3.81
CA LYS A 29 14.88 -0.80 5.03
C LYS A 29 14.95 0.71 4.83
N SER A 30 15.84 1.21 3.97
CA SER A 30 16.01 2.64 3.72
C SER A 30 14.85 3.28 2.95
N VAL A 31 14.14 2.51 2.12
CA VAL A 31 13.01 2.99 1.30
C VAL A 31 11.65 2.60 1.87
N LEU A 32 11.61 1.75 2.89
CA LEU A 32 10.38 1.29 3.53
C LEU A 32 9.46 2.45 3.96
N PRO A 33 9.94 3.54 4.61
CA PRO A 33 9.07 4.65 4.99
C PRO A 33 8.42 5.32 3.77
N LEU A 34 9.17 5.48 2.69
CA LEU A 34 8.67 6.06 1.45
C LEU A 34 7.58 5.18 0.82
N TYR A 35 7.80 3.86 0.76
CA TYR A 35 6.80 2.92 0.29
C TYR A 35 5.53 2.98 1.15
N ILE A 36 5.65 2.97 2.49
CA ILE A 36 4.50 3.02 3.40
C ILE A 36 3.68 4.30 3.18
N VAL A 37 4.34 5.46 3.09
CA VAL A 37 3.66 6.75 2.87
C VAL A 37 2.99 6.77 1.50
N ALA A 38 3.71 6.36 0.45
CA ALA A 38 3.14 6.32 -0.90
C ALA A 38 1.91 5.41 -0.97
N TRP A 39 1.99 4.21 -0.37
CA TRP A 39 0.88 3.27 -0.36
C TRP A 39 -0.30 3.74 0.49
N PHE A 40 -0.03 4.36 1.64
CA PHE A 40 -1.05 4.97 2.48
C PHE A 40 -1.85 6.01 1.71
N LEU A 41 -1.17 6.90 0.98
CA LEU A 41 -1.83 7.92 0.15
C LEU A 41 -2.72 7.29 -0.94
N CYS A 42 -2.22 6.27 -1.65
CA CYS A 42 -3.02 5.54 -2.63
C CYS A 42 -4.27 4.90 -2.02
N ALA A 43 -4.13 4.24 -0.87
CA ALA A 43 -5.25 3.63 -0.16
C ALA A 43 -6.24 4.69 0.34
N ALA A 44 -5.76 5.85 0.81
CA ALA A 44 -6.60 6.94 1.31
C ALA A 44 -7.39 7.59 0.17
N VAL A 45 -6.78 7.75 -1.01
CA VAL A 45 -7.49 8.19 -2.23
C VAL A 45 -8.57 7.18 -2.59
N ASN A 46 -8.29 5.88 -2.55
CA ASN A 46 -9.30 4.85 -2.82
C ASN A 46 -10.50 4.94 -1.85
N MET A 47 -10.24 5.11 -0.55
CA MET A 47 -11.29 5.34 0.45
C MET A 47 -12.08 6.62 0.15
N GLY A 48 -11.39 7.72 -0.19
CA GLY A 48 -12.01 8.97 -0.58
C GLY A 48 -12.93 8.84 -1.79
N VAL A 49 -12.59 7.99 -2.76
CA VAL A 49 -13.46 7.70 -3.90
C VAL A 49 -14.73 6.97 -3.44
N GLY A 50 -14.62 5.98 -2.55
CA GLY A 50 -15.79 5.29 -1.97
C GLY A 50 -16.74 6.24 -1.23
N ILE A 51 -16.18 7.20 -0.48
CA ILE A 51 -16.98 8.19 0.25
C ILE A 51 -17.62 9.21 -0.71
N LEU A 52 -16.80 9.86 -1.55
CA LEU A 52 -17.22 11.02 -2.33
C LEU A 52 -18.03 10.66 -3.58
N HIS A 53 -17.76 9.51 -4.20
CA HIS A 53 -18.38 9.11 -5.46
C HIS A 53 -19.41 7.99 -5.29
N ALA A 54 -19.18 7.03 -4.38
CA ALA A 54 -20.12 5.94 -4.13
C ALA A 54 -21.10 6.25 -2.97
N GLY A 55 -20.89 7.34 -2.22
CA GLY A 55 -21.78 7.78 -1.15
C GLY A 55 -21.72 6.92 0.12
N TYR A 56 -20.68 6.11 0.28
CA TYR A 56 -20.49 5.32 1.50
C TYR A 56 -20.03 6.19 2.67
N SER A 57 -20.38 5.77 3.89
CA SER A 57 -19.92 6.46 5.09
C SER A 57 -18.44 6.18 5.35
N PHE A 58 -17.77 7.11 6.05
CA PHE A 58 -16.39 6.91 6.49
C PHE A 58 -16.21 5.58 7.26
N MET A 59 -17.15 5.24 8.14
CA MET A 59 -17.07 4.01 8.95
C MET A 59 -17.31 2.74 8.13
N ALA A 60 -18.03 2.82 7.01
CA ALA A 60 -18.17 1.69 6.09
C ALA A 60 -16.87 1.45 5.30
N GLU A 61 -16.17 2.51 4.90
CA GLU A 61 -14.94 2.41 4.12
C GLU A 61 -13.68 2.17 4.97
N LEU A 62 -13.68 2.60 6.24
CA LEU A 62 -12.50 2.50 7.10
C LEU A 62 -11.96 1.05 7.24
N PRO A 63 -12.78 0.01 7.46
CA PRO A 63 -12.30 -1.37 7.48
C PRO A 63 -11.70 -1.82 6.15
N ILE A 64 -12.28 -1.37 5.03
CA ILE A 64 -11.79 -1.70 3.68
C ILE A 64 -10.44 -1.02 3.45
N PHE A 65 -10.33 0.24 3.82
CA PHE A 65 -9.08 1.00 3.80
C PHE A 65 -7.98 0.31 4.61
N LEU A 66 -8.29 -0.07 5.86
CA LEU A 66 -7.34 -0.76 6.74
C LEU A 66 -6.87 -2.09 6.13
N PHE A 67 -7.74 -2.81 5.44
CA PHE A 67 -7.39 -4.03 4.75
C PHE A 67 -6.51 -3.77 3.51
N VAL A 68 -6.92 -2.82 2.66
CA VAL A 68 -6.20 -2.42 1.43
C VAL A 68 -4.81 -1.86 1.74
N PHE A 69 -4.69 -1.04 2.78
CA PHE A 69 -3.41 -0.50 3.24
C PHE A 69 -2.60 -1.56 3.99
N GLY A 70 -3.23 -2.24 4.95
CA GLY A 70 -2.57 -3.10 5.91
C GLY A 70 -1.91 -4.32 5.28
N VAL A 71 -2.56 -4.98 4.31
CA VAL A 71 -2.03 -6.20 3.69
C VAL A 71 -0.68 -5.94 2.99
N PRO A 72 -0.55 -4.97 2.06
CA PRO A 72 0.74 -4.66 1.45
C PRO A 72 1.74 -4.00 2.41
N ALA A 73 1.28 -3.17 3.36
CA ALA A 73 2.17 -2.51 4.33
C ALA A 73 2.83 -3.52 5.29
N LEU A 74 2.06 -4.45 5.85
CA LEU A 74 2.58 -5.52 6.71
C LEU A 74 3.56 -6.41 5.94
N THR A 75 3.24 -6.74 4.69
CA THR A 75 4.13 -7.52 3.83
C THR A 75 5.47 -6.80 3.66
N ALA A 76 5.46 -5.51 3.35
CA ALA A 76 6.69 -4.72 3.21
C ALA A 76 7.52 -4.70 4.50
N VAL A 77 6.88 -4.54 5.67
CA VAL A 77 7.57 -4.59 6.97
C VAL A 77 8.22 -5.95 7.20
N ILE A 78 7.55 -7.05 6.85
CA ILE A 78 8.11 -8.41 6.96
C ILE A 78 9.32 -8.56 6.03
N PHE A 79 9.23 -8.08 4.79
CA PHE A 79 10.33 -8.13 3.82
C PHE A 79 11.54 -7.31 4.27
N ALA A 80 11.30 -6.13 4.84
CA ALA A 80 12.37 -5.28 5.38
C ALA A 80 13.14 -5.93 6.54
N ARG A 81 12.59 -6.95 7.20
CA ARG A 81 13.34 -7.72 8.22
C ARG A 81 14.25 -8.79 7.62
N LYS A 82 13.99 -9.20 6.37
CA LYS A 82 14.69 -10.30 5.68
C LYS A 82 15.69 -9.85 4.62
N LEU A 83 15.52 -8.63 4.09
CA LEU A 83 16.37 -7.99 3.07
C LEU A 83 17.21 -6.86 3.68
#